data_AF-A0A355YMG9-F1
#
_entry.id   AF-A0A355YMG9-F1
#
_cell.length_a   1.000
_cell.length_b   1.000
_cell.length_c   1.000
_cell.angle_alpha   90.00
_cell.angle_beta   90.00
_cell.angle_gamma   90.00
#
_symmetry.space_group_name_H-M   'P 1'
#
loop_
_entity.id
_entity.type
_entity.pdbx_description
1 polymer ?
#
loop_
_entity_poly.entity_id
_entity_poly.type
_entity_poly.pdbx_seq_one_letter_code
_entity_poly.pdbx_strand_id
1 'polypeptide(L)'
;MNRHEEIKNAYKSLGGEATFYDGMITCSTLTGKAVCKLVWNMDKRKNTRYLELALSGIPQGFGGRMLEVPVGTGVLTMPVYESLPDADVSCLDYSPDMMERAKRQAGKRGLKNVRFIQGDVGKLPFPDGSFDLVLSLNGFHAFQDKEAASNI
;
A
#
# COMPACT_ATOMS: atom_id res chain seq x y z
N MET A 1 9.64 11.50 17.09
CA MET A 1 9.69 11.46 15.60
C MET A 1 8.26 11.65 15.10
N ASN A 2 8.03 12.54 14.12
CA ASN A 2 6.67 12.82 13.61
C ASN A 2 6.27 11.76 12.55
N ARG A 3 4.99 11.38 12.46
CA ARG A 3 4.45 10.44 11.47
C ARG A 3 4.91 10.72 10.02
N HIS A 4 5.00 12.00 9.64
CA HIS A 4 5.51 12.38 8.32
C HIS A 4 6.97 11.94 8.10
N GLU A 5 7.80 12.01 9.14
CA GLU A 5 9.21 11.59 9.07
C GLU A 5 9.34 10.07 9.01
N GLU A 6 8.50 9.34 9.74
CA GLU A 6 8.43 7.86 9.69
C GLU A 6 8.10 7.38 8.27
N ILE A 7 7.02 7.90 7.68
CA ILE A 7 6.60 7.57 6.31
C ILE A 7 7.74 7.88 5.34
N LYS A 8 8.28 9.10 5.39
CA LYS A 8 9.36 9.53 4.51
C LYS A 8 10.62 8.68 4.64
N ASN A 9 10.96 8.23 5.84
CA ASN A 9 12.11 7.35 6.08
C ASN A 9 11.89 5.95 5.52
N ALA A 10 10.67 5.42 5.59
CA ALA A 10 10.31 4.10 5.07
C ALA A 10 10.51 4.00 3.54
N TYR A 11 10.30 5.08 2.79
CA TYR A 11 10.51 5.11 1.33
C TYR A 11 11.98 5.26 0.90
N LYS A 12 12.92 5.56 1.81
CA LYS A 12 14.34 5.70 1.44
C LYS A 12 14.99 4.38 1.04
N SER A 13 14.48 3.24 1.52
CA SER A 13 15.06 1.89 1.33
C SER A 13 14.62 1.17 0.05
N LEU A 14 13.63 1.69 -0.69
CA LEU A 14 12.98 0.99 -1.81
C LEU A 14 13.78 0.94 -3.13
N GLY A 15 14.97 1.56 -3.20
CA GLY A 15 15.71 1.75 -4.46
C GLY A 15 16.44 0.54 -5.03
N GLY A 16 16.56 -0.57 -4.29
CA GLY A 16 17.49 -1.66 -4.63
C GLY A 16 16.96 -2.77 -5.56
N GLU A 17 15.65 -3.05 -5.57
CA GLU A 17 15.10 -4.26 -6.21
C GLU A 17 13.73 -4.06 -6.87
N ALA A 18 13.40 -2.83 -7.26
CA ALA A 18 12.10 -2.54 -7.85
C ALA A 18 11.99 -3.22 -9.23
N THR A 19 10.95 -4.07 -9.42
CA THR A 19 10.53 -4.48 -10.77
C THR A 19 10.24 -3.22 -11.59
N PHE A 20 10.28 -3.29 -12.93
CA PHE A 20 9.98 -2.11 -13.75
C PHE A 20 8.65 -1.43 -13.34
N TYR A 21 7.64 -2.24 -13.00
CA TYR A 21 6.37 -1.80 -12.43
C TYR A 21 6.53 -1.04 -11.10
N ASP A 22 7.16 -1.66 -10.10
CA ASP A 22 7.34 -1.03 -8.78
C ASP A 22 8.23 0.23 -8.86
N GLY A 23 9.19 0.23 -9.78
CA GLY A 23 10.09 1.36 -10.03
C GLY A 23 9.39 2.56 -10.64
N MET A 24 8.38 2.31 -11.48
CA MET A 24 7.43 3.32 -11.94
C MET A 24 6.57 3.81 -10.76
N ILE A 25 5.87 2.91 -10.07
CA ILE A 25 4.95 3.28 -8.97
C ILE A 25 5.66 4.10 -7.88
N THR A 26 6.90 3.77 -7.55
CA THR A 26 7.69 4.47 -6.51
C THR A 26 8.54 5.63 -7.04
N CYS A 27 8.63 5.82 -8.36
CA CYS A 27 9.58 6.73 -9.01
C CYS A 27 11.04 6.51 -8.54
N SER A 28 11.43 5.26 -8.29
CA SER A 28 12.72 4.91 -7.69
C SER A 28 13.81 4.59 -8.71
N THR A 29 13.47 3.94 -9.83
CA THR A 29 14.40 3.58 -10.91
C THR A 29 14.57 4.71 -11.93
N LEU A 30 15.67 4.71 -12.69
CA LEU A 30 15.93 5.73 -13.72
C LEU A 30 14.87 5.73 -14.83
N THR A 31 14.51 4.54 -15.33
CA THR A 31 13.48 4.36 -16.34
C THR A 31 12.09 4.66 -15.77
N GLY A 32 11.80 4.25 -14.54
CA GLY A 32 10.55 4.57 -13.85
C GLY A 32 10.33 6.07 -13.67
N LYS A 33 11.37 6.81 -13.28
CA LYS A 33 11.31 8.29 -13.18
C LYS A 33 11.01 8.96 -14.51
N ALA A 34 11.58 8.46 -15.62
CA ALA A 34 11.34 9.02 -16.94
C ALA A 34 9.88 8.82 -17.39
N VAL A 35 9.34 7.62 -17.22
CA VAL A 35 7.93 7.32 -17.55
C VAL A 35 6.97 8.10 -16.65
N CYS A 36 7.20 8.13 -15.33
CA CYS A 36 6.33 8.86 -14.41
C CYS A 36 6.29 10.36 -14.66
N LYS A 37 7.42 10.94 -15.05
CA LYS A 37 7.50 12.36 -15.40
C LYS A 37 6.74 12.65 -16.69
N LEU A 38 6.83 11.76 -17.69
CA LEU A 38 6.25 11.97 -19.01
C LEU A 38 4.75 11.66 -19.06
N VAL A 39 4.31 10.60 -18.39
CA VAL A 39 2.90 10.13 -18.40
C VAL A 39 2.07 10.77 -17.30
N TRP A 40 2.64 10.92 -16.09
CA TRP A 40 1.89 11.36 -14.90
C TRP A 40 2.35 12.72 -14.34
N ASN A 41 3.32 13.39 -14.99
CA ASN A 41 3.95 14.62 -14.48
C ASN A 41 4.42 14.49 -13.01
N MET A 42 4.84 13.28 -12.63
CA MET A 42 5.21 12.93 -11.26
C MET A 42 6.72 12.76 -11.14
N ASP A 43 7.31 13.33 -10.08
CA ASP A 43 8.70 13.12 -9.70
C ASP A 43 8.79 12.53 -8.29
N LYS A 44 10.00 12.19 -7.83
CA LYS A 44 10.20 11.58 -6.50
C LYS A 44 9.62 12.46 -5.37
N ARG A 45 9.70 13.79 -5.47
CA ARG A 45 9.19 14.70 -4.43
C ARG A 45 7.67 14.70 -4.41
N LYS A 46 7.04 14.80 -5.59
CA LYS A 46 5.58 14.73 -5.73
C LYS A 46 5.04 13.38 -5.25
N ASN A 47 5.72 12.28 -5.61
CA ASN A 47 5.34 10.95 -5.17
C ASN A 47 5.44 10.81 -3.65
N THR A 48 6.56 11.22 -3.05
CA THR A 48 6.69 11.21 -1.59
C THR A 48 5.62 12.07 -0.91
N ARG A 49 5.34 13.26 -1.45
CA ARG A 49 4.29 14.13 -0.90
C ARG A 49 2.90 13.51 -0.99
N TYR A 50 2.59 12.86 -2.12
CA TYR A 50 1.35 12.12 -2.30
C TYR A 50 1.20 11.01 -1.24
N LEU A 51 2.24 10.21 -1.05
CA LEU A 51 2.26 9.11 -0.10
C LEU A 51 2.18 9.60 1.35
N GLU A 52 2.90 10.67 1.69
CA GLU A 52 2.78 11.33 2.99
C GLU A 52 1.33 11.77 3.27
N LEU A 53 0.68 12.44 2.30
CA LEU A 53 -0.70 12.88 2.45
C LEU A 53 -1.66 11.69 2.58
N ALA A 54 -1.57 10.71 1.68
CA ALA A 54 -2.47 9.57 1.64
C ALA A 54 -2.38 8.68 2.89
N LEU A 55 -1.18 8.55 3.46
CA LEU A 55 -0.92 7.70 4.64
C LEU A 55 -1.01 8.48 5.96
N SER A 56 -1.10 9.82 5.93
CA SER A 56 -1.23 10.64 7.15
C SER A 56 -2.49 10.34 7.97
N GLY A 57 -3.51 9.73 7.35
CA GLY A 57 -4.73 9.30 8.01
C GLY A 57 -4.55 8.11 8.97
N ILE A 58 -3.41 7.40 8.92
CA ILE A 58 -3.13 6.29 9.82
C ILE A 58 -2.54 6.82 11.15
N PRO A 59 -3.26 6.71 12.28
CA PRO A 59 -2.82 7.25 13.57
C PRO A 59 -1.44 6.72 13.98
N GLN A 60 -0.60 7.55 14.62
CA GLN A 60 0.69 7.10 15.14
C GLN A 60 0.49 5.99 16.17
N GLY A 61 1.25 4.89 16.06
CA GLY A 61 1.11 3.73 16.96
C GLY A 61 -0.24 3.02 16.85
N PHE A 62 -0.94 3.12 15.71
CA PHE A 62 -2.18 2.39 15.48
C PHE A 62 -2.00 0.89 15.75
N GLY A 63 -2.87 0.32 16.59
CA GLY A 63 -2.85 -1.08 17.01
C GLY A 63 -4.21 -1.80 16.86
N GLY A 64 -5.06 -1.31 15.96
CA GLY A 64 -6.36 -1.89 15.67
C GLY A 64 -6.34 -2.84 14.46
N ARG A 65 -7.54 -3.27 14.04
CA ARG A 65 -7.74 -4.06 12.82
C ARG A 65 -7.81 -3.14 11.61
N MET A 66 -6.93 -3.36 10.63
CA MET A 66 -6.87 -2.58 9.40
C MET A 66 -7.12 -3.45 8.18
N LEU A 67 -7.91 -2.95 7.24
CA LEU A 67 -8.07 -3.53 5.90
C LEU A 67 -7.34 -2.65 4.88
N GLU A 68 -6.49 -3.26 4.05
CA GLU A 68 -5.98 -2.64 2.83
C GLU A 68 -6.60 -3.31 1.61
N VAL A 69 -7.25 -2.54 0.75
CA VAL A 69 -7.85 -3.04 -0.49
C VAL A 69 -7.80 -2.00 -1.62
N PRO A 70 -7.19 -2.30 -2.78
CA PRO A 70 -6.35 -3.46 -3.06
C PRO A 70 -4.93 -3.24 -2.50
N VAL A 71 -4.23 -4.31 -2.11
CA VAL A 71 -2.81 -4.20 -1.67
C VAL A 71 -1.82 -4.07 -2.84
N GLY A 72 -2.17 -4.55 -4.04
CA GLY A 72 -1.26 -4.60 -5.17
C GLY A 72 0.02 -5.38 -4.83
N THR A 73 1.18 -4.81 -5.14
CA THR A 73 2.49 -5.41 -4.80
C THR A 73 2.94 -5.12 -3.36
N GLY A 74 2.18 -4.34 -2.59
CA GLY A 74 2.55 -3.88 -1.25
C GLY A 74 3.71 -2.88 -1.21
N VAL A 75 4.26 -2.45 -2.36
CA VAL A 75 5.47 -1.60 -2.39
C VAL A 75 5.28 -0.26 -1.68
N LEU A 76 4.05 0.26 -1.66
CA LEU A 76 3.73 1.53 -1.03
C LEU A 76 3.48 1.39 0.47
N THR A 77 2.83 0.33 0.91
CA THR A 77 2.25 0.24 2.26
C THR A 77 3.05 -0.65 3.21
N MET A 78 3.75 -1.67 2.72
CA MET A 78 4.60 -2.53 3.55
C MET A 78 5.67 -1.76 4.36
N PRO A 79 6.32 -0.70 3.85
CA PRO A 79 7.24 0.11 4.66
C PRO A 79 6.56 0.81 5.86
N VAL A 80 5.26 1.12 5.75
CA VAL A 80 4.49 1.73 6.84
C VAL A 80 4.16 0.69 7.90
N TYR A 81 3.83 -0.54 7.49
CA TYR A 81 3.45 -1.61 8.40
C TYR A 81 4.60 -2.08 9.29
N GLU A 82 5.85 -1.88 8.87
CA GLU A 82 7.04 -2.05 9.72
C GLU A 82 7.00 -1.15 10.97
N SER A 83 6.35 0.01 10.88
CA SER A 83 6.20 0.97 11.99
C SER A 83 4.93 0.76 12.83
N LEU A 84 4.13 -0.25 12.51
CA LEU A 84 2.83 -0.52 13.14
C LEU A 84 2.77 -1.97 13.67
N PRO A 85 3.70 -2.39 14.54
CA PRO A 85 3.81 -3.79 14.98
C PRO A 85 2.55 -4.31 15.68
N ASP A 86 1.77 -3.42 16.30
CA ASP A 86 0.56 -3.76 17.06
C ASP A 86 -0.72 -3.80 16.20
N ALA A 87 -0.68 -3.37 14.94
CA ALA A 87 -1.85 -3.40 14.05
C ALA A 87 -2.11 -4.82 13.50
N ASP A 88 -3.36 -5.27 13.41
CA ASP A 88 -3.70 -6.50 12.67
C ASP A 88 -4.13 -6.13 11.24
N VAL A 89 -3.21 -6.27 10.29
CA VAL A 89 -3.42 -5.81 8.91
C VAL A 89 -3.87 -6.96 8.02
N SER A 90 -5.06 -6.82 7.44
CA SER A 90 -5.58 -7.68 6.39
C SER A 90 -5.39 -7.01 5.03
N CYS A 91 -4.55 -7.56 4.18
CA CYS A 91 -4.33 -7.12 2.81
C CYS A 91 -5.17 -7.96 1.84
N LEU A 92 -6.08 -7.32 1.11
CA LEU A 92 -6.94 -7.95 0.12
C LEU A 92 -6.57 -7.50 -1.30
N ASP A 93 -6.55 -8.45 -2.23
CA ASP A 93 -6.39 -8.18 -3.67
C ASP A 93 -7.05 -9.31 -4.46
N TYR A 94 -7.62 -9.00 -5.63
CA TYR A 94 -8.22 -10.00 -6.49
C TYR A 94 -7.15 -10.75 -7.31
N SER A 95 -6.03 -10.08 -7.62
CA SER A 95 -4.98 -10.57 -8.49
C SER A 95 -4.03 -11.50 -7.73
N PRO A 96 -3.93 -12.78 -8.12
CA PRO A 96 -3.02 -13.73 -7.48
C PRO A 96 -1.54 -13.30 -7.65
N ASP A 97 -1.17 -12.79 -8.82
CA ASP A 97 0.20 -12.36 -9.11
C ASP A 97 0.65 -11.15 -8.27
N MET A 98 -0.23 -10.17 -8.06
CA MET A 98 0.03 -9.02 -7.20
C MET A 98 0.17 -9.46 -5.75
N MET A 99 -0.75 -10.31 -5.29
CA MET A 99 -0.71 -10.88 -3.95
C MET A 99 0.58 -11.65 -3.67
N GLU A 100 1.05 -12.44 -4.63
CA GLU A 100 2.31 -13.18 -4.49
C GLU A 100 3.51 -12.23 -4.31
N ARG A 101 3.54 -11.12 -5.05
CA ARG A 101 4.54 -10.06 -4.89
C ARG A 101 4.45 -9.39 -3.51
N ALA A 102 3.25 -9.07 -3.06
CA ALA A 102 3.02 -8.47 -1.74
C ALA A 102 3.48 -9.40 -0.60
N LYS A 103 3.17 -10.71 -0.70
CA LYS A 103 3.65 -11.73 0.23
C LYS A 103 5.18 -11.78 0.28
N ARG A 104 5.86 -11.74 -0.87
CA ARG A 104 7.33 -11.68 -0.92
C ARG A 104 7.87 -10.42 -0.27
N GLN A 105 7.26 -9.26 -0.52
CA GLN A 105 7.68 -7.99 0.09
C GLN A 105 7.53 -8.00 1.61
N ALA A 106 6.38 -8.48 2.13
CA ALA A 106 6.17 -8.63 3.57
C ALA A 106 7.18 -9.61 4.19
N GLY A 107 7.44 -10.74 3.52
CA GLY A 107 8.43 -11.74 3.94
C GLY A 107 9.85 -11.17 4.06
N LYS A 108 10.29 -10.39 3.06
CA LYS A 108 11.61 -9.72 3.08
C LYS A 108 11.76 -8.75 4.24
N ARG A 109 10.67 -8.14 4.67
CA ARG A 109 10.60 -7.18 5.79
C ARG A 109 10.35 -7.85 7.14
N GLY A 110 10.14 -9.16 7.16
CA GLY A 110 9.86 -9.90 8.39
C GLY A 110 8.52 -9.54 9.04
N LEU A 111 7.57 -8.95 8.30
CA LEU A 111 6.28 -8.53 8.84
C LEU A 111 5.50 -9.73 9.37
N LYS A 112 5.06 -9.64 10.63
CA LYS A 112 4.27 -10.68 11.33
C LYS A 112 2.82 -10.27 11.55
N ASN A 113 2.56 -8.97 11.39
CA ASN A 113 1.31 -8.28 11.65
C ASN A 113 0.44 -8.12 10.38
N VAL A 114 0.84 -8.76 9.27
CA VAL A 114 0.18 -8.65 7.97
C VAL A 114 -0.29 -10.02 7.49
N ARG A 115 -1.55 -10.11 7.06
CA ARG A 115 -2.17 -11.30 6.46
C ARG A 115 -2.68 -10.98 5.07
N PHE A 116 -2.75 -11.98 4.21
CA PHE A 116 -3.13 -11.82 2.81
C PHE A 116 -4.34 -12.68 2.46
N ILE A 117 -5.36 -12.07 1.87
CA ILE A 117 -6.63 -12.71 1.54
C ILE A 117 -6.98 -12.38 0.10
N GLN A 118 -6.98 -13.39 -0.77
CA GLN A 118 -7.42 -13.17 -2.15
C GLN A 118 -8.93 -12.98 -2.17
N GLY A 119 -9.40 -11.90 -2.80
CA GLY A 119 -10.82 -11.58 -2.82
C GLY A 119 -11.13 -10.34 -3.66
N ASP A 120 -12.41 -10.11 -3.89
CA ASP A 120 -12.92 -8.94 -4.58
C ASP A 120 -13.49 -7.94 -3.57
N VAL A 121 -13.25 -6.65 -3.79
CA VAL A 121 -13.76 -5.58 -2.91
C VAL A 121 -15.30 -5.52 -2.91
N GLY A 122 -15.94 -5.91 -4.01
CA GLY A 122 -17.40 -5.98 -4.12
C GLY A 122 -18.02 -7.14 -3.36
N LYS A 123 -17.20 -8.07 -2.84
CA LYS A 123 -17.65 -9.19 -2.02
C LYS A 123 -16.62 -9.51 -0.95
N LEU A 124 -16.47 -8.59 0.00
CA LEU A 124 -15.55 -8.76 1.11
C LEU A 124 -15.91 -10.01 1.94
N PRO A 125 -14.93 -10.86 2.30
CA PRO A 125 -15.13 -12.04 3.14
C PRO A 125 -15.15 -11.68 4.63
N PHE A 126 -15.66 -10.50 4.98
CA PHE A 126 -15.66 -9.96 6.33
C PHE A 126 -17.05 -9.46 6.71
N PRO A 127 -17.48 -9.64 7.96
CA PRO A 127 -18.66 -8.96 8.48
C PRO A 127 -18.49 -7.44 8.50
N ASP A 128 -19.60 -6.70 8.42
CA ASP A 128 -19.59 -5.24 8.62
C ASP A 128 -19.01 -4.86 9.99
N GLY A 129 -18.29 -3.73 10.05
CA GLY A 129 -17.65 -3.26 11.29
C GLY A 129 -16.46 -4.12 11.76
N SER A 130 -15.89 -4.95 10.89
CA SER A 130 -14.74 -5.80 11.23
C SER A 130 -13.41 -5.03 11.34
N PHE A 131 -13.32 -3.82 10.83
CA PHE A 131 -12.09 -3.04 10.78
C PHE A 131 -12.28 -1.67 11.41
N ASP A 132 -11.24 -1.21 12.10
CA ASP A 132 -11.18 0.11 12.72
C ASP A 132 -10.63 1.16 11.73
N LEU A 133 -9.92 0.70 10.69
CA LEU A 133 -9.40 1.52 9.60
C LEU A 133 -9.41 0.77 8.26
N VAL A 134 -9.85 1.44 7.19
CA VAL A 134 -9.76 0.93 5.81
C VAL A 134 -8.86 1.85 4.99
N LEU A 135 -7.88 1.26 4.29
CA LEU A 135 -6.96 1.93 3.40
C LEU A 135 -7.19 1.45 1.96
N SER A 136 -7.49 2.38 1.05
CA SER A 136 -7.43 2.14 -0.38
C SER A 136 -6.49 3.15 -1.02
N LEU A 137 -5.37 2.67 -1.58
CA LEU A 137 -4.34 3.51 -2.18
C LEU A 137 -4.10 3.11 -3.62
N ASN A 138 -4.27 4.03 -4.56
CA ASN A 138 -4.12 3.78 -6.00
C ASN A 138 -4.97 2.60 -6.52
N GLY A 139 -6.10 2.28 -5.88
CA GLY A 139 -6.90 1.09 -6.20
C GLY A 139 -8.19 1.34 -6.97
N PHE A 140 -8.87 2.46 -6.70
CA PHE A 140 -10.25 2.70 -7.16
C PHE A 140 -10.47 2.61 -8.68
N HIS A 141 -9.45 2.95 -9.48
CA HIS A 141 -9.55 2.86 -10.94
C HIS A 141 -9.56 1.40 -11.45
N ALA A 142 -9.01 0.47 -10.67
CA ALA A 142 -8.92 -0.95 -11.00
C ALA A 142 -10.12 -1.77 -10.49
N PHE A 143 -10.98 -1.18 -9.63
CA PHE A 143 -12.18 -1.86 -9.16
C PHE A 143 -13.25 -1.95 -10.25
N GLN A 144 -13.78 -3.17 -10.42
CA GLN A 144 -14.89 -3.44 -11.35
C GLN A 144 -16.17 -2.76 -10.87
N ASP A 145 -16.53 -2.97 -9.60
CA ASP A 145 -17.66 -2.33 -8.95
C ASP A 145 -17.19 -1.19 -8.03
N LYS A 146 -17.38 0.05 -8.50
CA LYS A 146 -16.96 1.25 -7.77
C LYS A 146 -17.94 1.64 -6.69
N GLU A 147 -19.22 1.31 -6.86
CA GLU A 147 -20.23 1.60 -5.83
C GLU A 147 -19.99 0.70 -4.63
N ALA A 148 -19.82 -0.60 -4.85
CA ALA A 148 -19.48 -1.52 -3.78
C ALA A 148 -18.18 -1.12 -3.07
N ALA A 149 -17.15 -0.73 -3.82
CA ALA A 149 -15.89 -0.24 -3.26
C ALA A 149 -16.00 1.08 -2.47
N SER A 150 -17.06 1.88 -2.66
CA SER A 150 -17.28 3.10 -1.90
C SER A 150 -18.02 2.87 -0.57
N ASN A 151 -18.58 1.68 -0.38
CA ASN A 151 -19.38 1.29 0.79
C ASN A 151 -18.63 0.41 1.80
N ILE A 152 -17.30 0.25 1.62
CA ILE A 152 -16.43 -0.55 2.50
C ILE A 152 -16.00 0.21 3.76
#